data_AF-A0A7Y3HQS3-F1
#
_entry.id   AF-A0A7Y3HQS3-F1
#
_cell.length_a   1.000
_cell.length_b   1.000
_cell.length_c   1.000
_cell.angle_alpha   90.00
_cell.angle_beta   90.00
_cell.angle_gamma   90.00
#
_symmetry.space_group_name_H-M   'P 1'
#
loop_
_entity.id
_entity.type
_entity.pdbx_description
1 polymer ?
#
loop_
_entity_poly.entity_id
_entity_poly.type
_entity_poly.pdbx_seq_one_letter_code
_entity_poly.pdbx_strand_id
1 'polypeptide(L)'
;MPLSEKQIEQLYKFTRTHFVEHYDLQTELVDHLANGIETQQSSIPELTFEEALKLEFKKFGVCGFNDVIQEKTKAMSKQYRVLLWRFFKEWFKWPKLVLTITLLGVQWGMLSFLKDPGLRYNIGMGILFFLALFTMYYMFKTKKERELFMNKCGKKWMLGELIYNYGWISSFLLIP
;
A
#
# COMPACT_ATOMS: atom_id res chain seq x y z
N MET A 1 11.69 29.13 -17.27
CA MET A 1 12.75 29.34 -16.25
C MET A 1 12.51 28.32 -15.14
N PRO A 2 13.54 27.69 -14.57
CA PRO A 2 13.36 26.69 -13.52
C PRO A 2 12.74 27.31 -12.25
N LEU A 3 11.79 26.60 -11.62
CA LEU A 3 11.19 27.02 -10.36
C LEU A 3 12.18 27.00 -9.19
N SER A 4 12.02 27.96 -8.27
CA SER A 4 12.78 28.00 -7.02
C SER A 4 12.32 26.92 -6.03
N GLU A 5 13.20 26.52 -5.11
CA GLU A 5 12.86 25.55 -4.06
C GLU A 5 11.62 25.94 -3.24
N LYS A 6 11.43 27.24 -2.97
CA LYS A 6 10.26 27.75 -2.26
C LYS A 6 8.96 27.52 -3.05
N GLN A 7 9.00 27.70 -4.37
CA GLN A 7 7.85 27.44 -5.24
C GLN A 7 7.54 25.95 -5.31
N ILE A 8 8.56 25.10 -5.38
CA ILE A 8 8.37 23.65 -5.32
C ILE A 8 7.74 23.23 -3.97
N GLU A 9 8.19 23.79 -2.85
CA GLU A 9 7.58 23.54 -1.54
C GLU A 9 6.12 24.00 -1.49
N GLN A 10 5.79 25.14 -2.12
CA GLN A 10 4.41 25.60 -2.27
C GLN A 10 3.57 24.62 -3.09
N LEU A 11 4.10 24.01 -4.15
CA LEU A 11 3.40 22.98 -4.92
C LEU A 11 3.14 21.70 -4.09
N TYR A 12 4.09 21.28 -3.25
CA TYR A 12 3.86 20.17 -2.31
C TYR A 12 2.77 20.50 -1.28
N LYS A 13 2.76 21.71 -0.74
CA LYS A 13 1.69 22.18 0.17
C LYS A 13 0.34 22.23 -0.54
N PHE A 14 0.33 22.74 -1.77
CA PHE A 14 -0.87 22.83 -2.61
C PHE A 14 -1.48 21.45 -2.87
N THR A 15 -0.70 20.50 -3.41
CA THR A 15 -1.16 19.13 -3.66
C THR A 15 -1.69 18.44 -2.40
N ARG A 16 -1.04 18.64 -1.25
CA ARG A 16 -1.52 18.10 0.03
C ARG A 16 -2.84 18.70 0.49
N THR A 17 -3.04 20.01 0.34
CA THR A 17 -4.32 20.68 0.63
C THR A 17 -5.45 20.19 -0.29
N HIS A 18 -5.10 19.76 -1.50
CA HIS A 18 -6.01 19.14 -2.46
C HIS A 18 -6.11 17.60 -2.32
N PHE A 19 -5.96 17.09 -1.10
CA PHE A 19 -6.19 15.68 -0.71
C PHE A 19 -5.27 14.64 -1.38
N VAL A 20 -4.13 15.05 -1.92
CA VAL A 20 -3.12 14.10 -2.40
C VAL A 20 -2.29 13.65 -1.20
N GLU A 21 -2.60 12.49 -0.62
CA GLU A 21 -1.92 11.99 0.59
C GLU A 21 -0.62 11.25 0.29
N HIS A 22 -0.53 10.58 -0.86
CA HIS A 22 0.58 9.72 -1.21
C HIS A 22 1.73 10.50 -1.80
N TYR A 23 2.92 10.35 -1.23
CA TYR A 23 4.11 11.12 -1.61
C TYR A 23 4.55 10.85 -3.05
N ASP A 24 4.45 9.61 -3.52
CA ASP A 24 4.70 9.25 -4.92
C ASP A 24 3.78 10.01 -5.88
N LEU A 25 2.50 10.10 -5.55
CA LEU A 25 1.54 10.87 -6.36
C LEU A 25 1.75 12.39 -6.22
N GLN A 26 2.10 12.88 -5.03
CA GLN A 26 2.46 14.28 -4.82
C GLN A 26 3.63 14.68 -5.71
N THR A 27 4.72 13.89 -5.71
CA THR A 27 5.90 14.20 -6.53
C THR A 27 5.57 14.22 -8.02
N GLU A 28 4.73 13.29 -8.50
CA GLU A 28 4.27 13.30 -9.90
C GLU A 28 3.43 14.54 -10.24
N LEU A 29 2.48 14.90 -9.37
CA LEU A 29 1.65 16.09 -9.58
C LEU A 29 2.45 17.38 -9.46
N VAL A 30 3.41 17.45 -8.55
CA VAL A 30 4.32 18.60 -8.40
C VAL A 30 5.17 18.77 -9.65
N ASP A 31 5.71 17.69 -10.21
CA ASP A 31 6.46 17.74 -11.47
C ASP A 31 5.58 18.20 -12.65
N HIS A 32 4.35 17.70 -12.74
CA HIS A 32 3.39 18.15 -13.76
C HIS A 32 3.07 19.64 -13.62
N LEU A 33 2.76 20.11 -12.40
CA LEU A 33 2.44 21.51 -12.14
C LEU A 33 3.66 22.40 -12.42
N ALA A 34 4.85 21.98 -12.00
CA ALA A 34 6.09 22.72 -12.24
C ALA A 34 6.32 22.91 -13.74
N ASN A 35 6.33 21.82 -14.51
CA ASN A 35 6.51 21.87 -15.96
C ASN A 35 5.44 22.73 -16.66
N GLY A 36 4.19 22.64 -16.21
CA GLY A 36 3.09 23.45 -16.73
C GLY A 36 3.29 24.95 -16.48
N ILE A 37 3.67 25.32 -15.25
CA ILE A 37 3.95 26.71 -14.87
C ILE A 37 5.15 27.26 -15.64
N GLU A 38 6.23 26.50 -15.75
CA GLU A 38 7.43 26.92 -16.48
C GLU A 38 7.13 27.15 -17.96
N THR A 39 6.29 26.32 -18.56
CA THR A 39 5.82 26.46 -19.95
C THR A 39 4.98 27.73 -20.12
N GLN A 40 4.04 27.97 -19.19
CA GLN A 40 3.20 29.17 -19.20
C GLN A 40 4.03 30.45 -19.05
N GLN A 41 4.95 30.49 -18.10
CA GLN A 41 5.81 31.66 -17.87
C GLN A 41 6.82 31.89 -18.99
N SER A 42 7.27 30.83 -19.67
CA SER A 42 8.12 30.98 -20.86
C SER A 42 7.34 31.54 -22.06
N SER A 43 6.04 31.28 -22.12
CA SER A 43 5.15 31.80 -23.17
C SER A 43 4.63 33.20 -22.85
N ILE A 44 4.38 33.51 -21.57
CA ILE A 44 3.85 34.77 -21.07
C ILE A 44 4.71 35.20 -19.87
N PRO A 45 5.78 35.97 -20.08
CA PRO A 45 6.73 36.35 -19.02
C PRO A 45 6.13 37.18 -17.88
N GLU A 46 5.01 37.87 -18.13
CA GLU A 46 4.31 38.69 -17.14
C GLU A 46 3.46 37.87 -16.16
N LEU A 47 3.25 36.57 -16.45
CA LEU A 47 2.38 35.71 -15.66
C LEU A 47 3.02 35.37 -14.31
N THR A 48 2.33 35.71 -13.22
CA THR A 48 2.82 35.38 -11.89
C THR A 48 2.71 33.88 -11.61
N PHE A 49 3.53 33.38 -10.69
CA PHE A 49 3.50 31.96 -10.28
C PHE A 49 2.12 31.51 -9.80
N GLU A 50 1.43 32.34 -9.00
CA GLU A 50 0.09 32.03 -8.47
C GLU A 50 -0.98 31.96 -9.57
N GLU A 51 -0.91 32.85 -10.56
CA GLU A 51 -1.82 32.83 -11.72
C GLU A 51 -1.55 31.59 -12.58
N ALA A 52 -0.28 31.31 -12.86
CA ALA A 52 0.13 30.13 -13.62
C ALA A 52 -0.31 28.83 -12.92
N LEU A 53 -0.16 28.75 -11.59
CA LEU A 53 -0.62 27.62 -10.79
C LEU A 53 -2.14 27.46 -10.87
N LYS A 54 -2.92 28.54 -10.73
CA LYS A 54 -4.38 28.48 -10.84
C LYS A 54 -4.83 28.04 -12.23
N LEU A 55 -4.19 28.56 -13.28
CA LEU A 55 -4.45 28.17 -14.66
C LEU A 55 -4.10 26.71 -14.93
N GLU A 56 -2.95 26.25 -14.43
CA GLU A 56 -2.54 24.84 -14.56
C GLU A 56 -3.47 23.92 -13.80
N PHE A 57 -3.83 24.27 -12.56
CA PHE A 57 -4.77 23.50 -11.75
C PHE A 57 -6.16 23.43 -12.39
N LYS A 58 -6.63 24.51 -13.03
CA LYS A 58 -7.92 24.54 -13.73
C LYS A 58 -8.01 23.50 -14.85
N LYS A 59 -6.89 23.05 -15.43
CA LYS A 59 -6.87 21.99 -16.45
C LYS A 59 -7.35 20.64 -15.91
N PHE A 60 -7.27 20.42 -14.60
CA PHE A 60 -7.79 19.22 -13.93
C PHE A 60 -9.32 19.25 -13.74
N GLY A 61 -10.00 20.33 -14.12
CA GLY A 61 -11.46 20.43 -14.08
C GLY A 61 -12.04 20.64 -12.67
N VAL A 62 -13.36 20.48 -12.56
CA VAL A 62 -14.12 20.80 -11.32
C VAL A 62 -13.75 19.86 -10.17
N CYS A 63 -13.39 18.61 -10.48
CA CYS A 63 -13.02 17.60 -9.49
C CYS A 63 -11.55 17.68 -9.06
N GLY A 64 -10.75 18.59 -9.64
CA GLY A 64 -9.33 18.75 -9.33
C GLY A 64 -8.55 17.45 -9.51
N PHE A 65 -7.72 17.08 -8.52
CA PHE A 65 -6.89 15.87 -8.62
C PHE A 65 -7.64 14.55 -8.45
N ASN A 66 -8.93 14.55 -8.12
CA ASN A 66 -9.66 13.32 -7.81
C ASN A 66 -9.59 12.28 -8.94
N ASP A 67 -9.75 12.68 -10.19
CA ASP A 67 -9.75 11.74 -11.32
C ASP A 67 -8.37 11.09 -11.48
N VAL A 68 -7.30 11.89 -11.35
CA VAL A 68 -5.93 11.41 -11.38
C VAL A 68 -5.64 10.47 -10.20
N ILE A 69 -6.09 10.82 -9.00
CA ILE A 69 -5.97 9.97 -7.81
C ILE A 69 -6.66 8.62 -8.05
N GLN A 70 -7.86 8.62 -8.61
CA GLN A 70 -8.63 7.40 -8.89
C GLN A 70 -7.94 6.53 -9.94
N GLU A 71 -7.49 7.12 -11.05
CA GLU A 71 -6.78 6.40 -12.10
C GLU A 71 -5.48 5.76 -11.58
N LYS A 72 -4.70 6.51 -10.80
CA LYS A 72 -3.46 6.02 -10.19
C LYS A 72 -3.72 4.90 -9.19
N THR A 73 -4.74 5.06 -8.34
CA THR A 73 -5.16 4.02 -7.41
C THR A 73 -5.59 2.75 -8.14
N LYS A 74 -6.34 2.87 -9.24
CA LYS A 74 -6.78 1.74 -10.07
C LYS A 74 -5.60 1.04 -10.75
N ALA A 75 -4.66 1.80 -11.30
CA ALA A 75 -3.44 1.28 -11.91
C ALA A 75 -2.57 0.53 -10.89
N MET A 76 -2.35 1.11 -9.72
CA MET A 76 -1.62 0.49 -8.61
C MET A 76 -2.30 -0.77 -8.10
N SER A 77 -3.64 -0.77 -7.96
CA SER A 77 -4.39 -1.97 -7.57
C SER A 77 -4.22 -3.10 -8.58
N LYS A 78 -4.21 -2.79 -9.89
CA LYS A 78 -3.95 -3.79 -10.94
C LYS A 78 -2.54 -4.38 -10.81
N GLN A 79 -1.52 -3.55 -10.61
CA GLN A 79 -0.15 -4.01 -10.40
C GLN A 79 -0.03 -4.89 -9.15
N TYR A 80 -0.67 -4.48 -8.06
CA TYR A 80 -0.73 -5.26 -6.82
C TYR A 80 -1.39 -6.64 -7.03
N ARG A 81 -2.49 -6.72 -7.79
CA ARG A 81 -3.12 -8.01 -8.13
C ARG A 81 -2.20 -8.92 -8.93
N VAL A 82 -1.45 -8.37 -9.89
CA VAL A 82 -0.45 -9.14 -10.66
C VAL A 82 0.65 -9.66 -9.74
N LEU A 83 1.11 -8.82 -8.82
CA LEU A 83 2.10 -9.20 -7.81
C LEU A 83 1.59 -10.32 -6.89
N LEU A 84 0.36 -10.20 -6.39
CA LEU A 84 -0.28 -11.25 -5.59
C LEU A 84 -0.42 -12.56 -6.37
N TRP A 85 -0.83 -12.50 -7.63
CA TRP A 85 -0.96 -13.69 -8.47
C TRP A 85 0.39 -14.37 -8.73
N ARG A 86 1.46 -13.57 -8.86
CA ARG A 86 2.83 -14.08 -8.96
C ARG A 86 3.24 -14.80 -7.67
N PHE A 87 3.07 -14.17 -6.51
CA PHE A 87 3.40 -14.79 -5.22
C PHE A 87 2.57 -16.03 -4.93
N PHE A 88 1.27 -16.00 -5.25
CA PHE A 88 0.38 -17.15 -5.15
C PHE A 88 0.93 -18.32 -5.97
N LYS A 89 1.22 -18.12 -7.26
CA LYS A 89 1.82 -19.16 -8.11
C LYS A 89 3.17 -19.65 -7.60
N GLU A 90 4.01 -18.76 -7.10
CA GLU A 90 5.32 -19.12 -6.53
C GLU A 90 5.21 -20.00 -5.27
N TRP A 91 4.16 -19.84 -4.48
CA TRP A 91 3.91 -20.68 -3.31
C TRP A 91 3.61 -22.14 -3.68
N PHE A 92 2.84 -22.35 -4.76
CA PHE A 92 2.52 -23.69 -5.27
C PHE A 92 3.63 -24.31 -6.12
N LYS A 93 4.77 -23.65 -6.28
CA LYS A 93 5.93 -24.26 -6.94
C LYS A 93 6.68 -25.21 -6.00
N TRP A 94 7.33 -26.18 -6.60
CA TRP A 94 8.33 -27.02 -5.94
C TRP A 94 9.52 -26.17 -5.47
N PRO A 95 10.11 -26.43 -4.28
CA PRO A 95 9.80 -27.49 -3.31
C PRO A 95 8.77 -27.08 -2.22
N LYS A 96 8.33 -25.81 -2.22
CA LYS A 96 7.50 -25.24 -1.14
C LYS A 96 6.17 -25.98 -0.95
N LEU A 97 5.51 -26.34 -2.05
CA LEU A 97 4.25 -27.10 -2.02
C LEU A 97 4.41 -28.43 -1.26
N VAL A 98 5.47 -29.19 -1.55
CA VAL A 98 5.69 -30.47 -0.88
C VAL A 98 6.13 -30.33 0.55
N LEU A 99 6.87 -29.28 0.90
CA LEU A 99 7.11 -28.97 2.31
C LEU A 99 5.78 -28.76 3.05
N THR A 100 4.84 -27.99 2.48
CA THR A 100 3.54 -27.72 3.10
C THR A 100 2.71 -29.00 3.23
N ILE A 101 2.62 -29.83 2.18
CA ILE A 101 1.89 -31.10 2.22
C ILE A 101 2.51 -32.05 3.25
N THR A 102 3.83 -32.15 3.27
CA THR A 102 4.56 -33.00 4.23
C THR A 102 4.30 -32.55 5.67
N LEU A 103 4.35 -31.24 5.96
CA LEU A 103 4.06 -30.72 7.30
C LEU A 103 2.63 -31.03 7.76
N LEU A 104 1.64 -30.85 6.87
CA LEU A 104 0.24 -31.19 7.16
C LEU A 104 0.07 -32.70 7.38
N GLY A 105 0.72 -33.53 6.57
CA GLY A 105 0.70 -34.98 6.71
C GLY A 105 1.32 -35.45 8.03
N VAL A 106 2.46 -34.87 8.43
CA VAL A 106 3.11 -35.15 9.71
C VAL A 106 2.21 -34.74 10.88
N GLN A 107 1.61 -33.54 10.81
CA GLN A 107 0.69 -33.07 11.85
C GLN A 107 -0.52 -34.00 12.00
N TRP A 108 -1.15 -34.38 10.89
CA TRP A 108 -2.28 -35.30 10.90
C TRP A 108 -1.88 -36.69 11.42
N GLY A 109 -0.72 -37.19 10.97
CA GLY A 109 -0.14 -38.45 11.45
C GLY A 109 0.08 -38.44 12.96
N MET A 110 0.73 -37.41 13.50
CA MET A 110 0.94 -37.24 14.94
C MET A 110 -0.38 -37.23 15.72
N LEU A 111 -1.40 -36.53 15.23
CA LEU A 111 -2.73 -36.50 15.86
C LEU A 111 -3.46 -37.86 15.78
N SER A 112 -3.21 -38.66 14.75
CA SER A 112 -3.83 -39.97 14.57
C SER A 112 -3.32 -41.04 15.56
N PHE A 113 -2.12 -40.87 16.12
CA PHE A 113 -1.58 -41.76 17.18
C PHE A 113 -2.31 -41.60 18.51
N LEU A 114 -3.05 -40.51 18.71
CA LEU A 114 -3.87 -40.28 19.89
C LEU A 114 -5.19 -41.05 19.77
N LYS A 115 -5.36 -42.10 20.58
CA LYS A 115 -6.57 -42.93 20.59
C LYS A 115 -7.80 -42.22 21.15
N ASP A 116 -7.60 -41.26 22.05
CA ASP A 116 -8.69 -40.48 22.65
C ASP A 116 -9.16 -39.36 21.70
N PRO A 117 -10.40 -39.42 21.19
CA PRO A 117 -10.93 -38.40 20.31
C PRO A 117 -11.05 -37.02 20.96
N GLY A 118 -11.27 -36.96 22.29
CA GLY A 118 -11.39 -35.69 23.02
C GLY A 118 -10.05 -34.96 23.11
N LEU A 119 -9.00 -35.67 23.50
CA LEU A 119 -7.64 -35.15 23.55
C LEU A 119 -7.15 -34.69 22.16
N ARG A 120 -7.47 -35.46 21.10
CA ARG A 120 -7.11 -35.11 19.72
C ARG A 120 -7.73 -33.78 19.29
N TYR A 121 -9.02 -33.57 19.56
CA TYR A 121 -9.71 -32.32 19.24
C TYR A 121 -9.12 -31.13 20.02
N ASN A 122 -8.88 -31.30 21.32
CA ASN A 122 -8.34 -30.25 22.18
C ASN A 122 -6.94 -29.80 21.72
N ILE A 123 -6.06 -30.75 21.37
CA ILE A 123 -4.71 -30.43 20.87
C ILE A 123 -4.77 -29.73 19.51
N GLY A 124 -5.63 -30.21 18.59
CA GLY A 124 -5.82 -29.56 17.29
C GLY A 124 -6.29 -28.11 17.44
N MET A 125 -7.29 -27.87 18.29
CA MET A 125 -7.78 -26.52 18.60
C MET A 125 -6.73 -25.66 19.30
N GLY A 126 -5.93 -26.23 20.20
CA GLY A 126 -4.82 -25.52 20.85
C GLY A 126 -3.75 -25.03 19.88
N ILE A 127 -3.39 -25.85 18.88
CA ILE A 127 -2.44 -25.46 17.82
C ILE A 127 -3.01 -24.32 16.98
N LEU A 128 -4.28 -24.41 16.55
CA LEU A 128 -4.94 -23.36 15.79
C LEU A 128 -5.02 -22.05 16.58
N PHE A 129 -5.38 -22.13 17.87
CA PHE A 129 -5.42 -20.99 18.76
C PHE A 129 -4.05 -20.32 18.93
N PHE A 130 -2.98 -21.11 19.11
CA PHE A 130 -1.62 -20.58 19.18
C PHE A 130 -1.19 -19.91 17.88
N LEU A 131 -1.51 -20.50 16.72
CA LEU A 131 -1.26 -19.88 15.41
C LEU A 131 -2.03 -18.56 15.24
N ALA A 132 -3.28 -18.50 15.71
CA ALA A 132 -4.09 -17.28 15.71
C ALA A 132 -3.46 -16.19 16.60
N LEU A 133 -3.01 -16.54 17.82
CA LEU A 133 -2.31 -15.58 18.69
C LEU A 133 -0.98 -15.12 18.11
N PHE A 134 -0.22 -16.03 17.51
CA PHE A 134 1.05 -15.73 16.86
C PHE A 134 0.85 -14.75 15.70
N THR A 135 -0.08 -15.04 14.78
CA THR A 135 -0.42 -14.12 13.68
C THR A 135 -0.91 -12.77 14.20
N MET A 136 -1.75 -12.75 15.24
CA MET A 136 -2.20 -11.52 15.88
C MET A 136 -1.04 -10.70 16.46
N TYR A 137 -0.09 -11.33 17.16
CA TYR A 137 1.10 -10.66 17.68
C TYR A 137 1.93 -9.99 16.57
N TYR A 138 2.21 -10.72 15.49
CA TYR A 138 2.95 -10.16 14.35
C TYR A 138 2.20 -9.03 13.67
N MET A 139 0.87 -9.11 13.54
CA MET A 139 0.05 -8.01 13.03
C MET A 139 0.22 -6.74 13.86
N PHE A 140 0.11 -6.83 15.19
CA PHE A 140 0.30 -5.68 16.07
C PHE A 140 1.72 -5.11 16.00
N LYS A 141 2.73 -5.98 15.93
CA LYS A 141 4.13 -5.57 15.78
C LYS A 141 4.35 -4.81 14.47
N THR A 142 3.89 -5.35 13.34
CA THR A 142 4.04 -4.73 12.02
C THR A 142 3.29 -3.39 11.92
N LYS A 143 2.10 -3.28 12.54
CA LYS A 143 1.38 -2.01 12.64
C LYS A 143 2.21 -0.95 13.37
N LYS A 144 2.77 -1.30 14.53
CA LYS A 144 3.58 -0.38 15.34
C LYS A 144 4.86 0.05 14.61
N GLU A 145 5.55 -0.87 13.93
CA GLU A 145 6.73 -0.57 13.12
C GLU A 145 6.41 0.40 11.98
N ARG A 146 5.24 0.26 11.35
CA ARG A 146 4.77 1.19 10.32
C ARG A 146 4.47 2.58 10.89
N GLU A 147 3.76 2.66 12.01
CA GLU A 147 3.50 3.96 12.68
C GLU A 147 4.82 4.67 13.00
N LEU A 148 5.83 3.92 13.47
CA LEU A 148 7.17 4.45 13.70
C LEU A 148 7.86 4.91 12.41
N PHE A 149 7.76 4.15 11.32
CA PHE A 149 8.30 4.53 10.02
C PHE A 149 7.63 5.79 9.46
N MET A 150 6.29 5.87 9.56
CA MET A 150 5.50 7.03 9.14
C MET A 150 5.86 8.27 9.96
N ASN A 151 6.06 8.13 11.27
CA ASN A 151 6.47 9.25 12.14
C ASN A 151 7.90 9.72 11.86
N LYS A 152 8.80 8.83 11.44
CA LYS A 152 10.19 9.18 11.10
C LYS A 152 10.33 9.80 9.72
N CYS A 153 9.68 9.24 8.71
CA CYS A 153 9.85 9.63 7.32
C CYS A 153 8.79 10.62 6.82
N GLY A 154 7.64 10.72 7.48
CA GLY A 154 6.53 11.62 7.11
C GLY A 154 5.88 11.35 5.76
N LYS A 155 6.27 10.27 5.07
CA LYS A 155 5.88 9.97 3.67
C LYS A 155 5.03 8.71 3.59
N LYS A 156 3.85 8.85 2.97
CA LYS A 156 2.92 7.74 2.71
C LYS A 156 3.11 7.27 1.27
N TRP A 157 3.41 5.99 1.05
CA TRP A 157 3.57 5.42 -0.29
C TRP A 157 2.33 4.65 -0.70
N MET A 158 1.80 4.88 -1.91
CA MET A 158 0.53 4.27 -2.34
C MET A 158 0.58 2.74 -2.39
N LEU A 159 1.61 2.16 -3.01
CA LEU A 159 1.77 0.70 -3.07
C LEU A 159 1.96 0.08 -1.70
N GLY A 160 2.77 0.71 -0.84
CA GLY A 160 3.02 0.24 0.52
C GLY A 160 1.74 0.21 1.36
N GLU A 161 0.88 1.21 1.19
CA GLU A 161 -0.43 1.22 1.85
C GLU A 161 -1.37 0.12 1.31
N LEU A 162 -1.40 -0.12 0.00
CA LEU A 162 -2.17 -1.22 -0.58
C LEU A 162 -1.73 -2.58 -0.02
N ILE A 163 -0.42 -2.85 0.00
CA ILE A 163 0.12 -4.10 0.55
C ILE A 163 -0.32 -4.29 2.00
N TYR A 164 -0.22 -3.25 2.82
CA TYR A 164 -0.59 -3.30 4.23
C TYR A 164 -2.10 -3.50 4.42
N ASN A 165 -2.94 -2.70 3.74
CA ASN A 165 -4.39 -2.76 3.90
C ASN A 165 -4.94 -4.13 3.45
N TYR A 166 -4.47 -4.66 2.33
CA TYR A 166 -4.89 -5.98 1.85
C TYR A 166 -4.33 -7.11 2.73
N GLY A 167 -3.10 -7.00 3.23
CA GLY A 167 -2.53 -7.96 4.18
C GLY A 167 -3.28 -8.00 5.52
N TRP A 168 -3.77 -6.85 5.97
CA TRP A 168 -4.62 -6.73 7.16
C TRP A 168 -6.00 -7.35 6.92
N ILE A 169 -6.67 -7.04 5.80
CA ILE A 169 -7.98 -7.61 5.44
C ILE A 169 -7.89 -9.13 5.26
N SER A 170 -6.85 -9.64 4.58
CA SER A 170 -6.67 -11.09 4.42
C SER A 170 -6.44 -11.80 5.75
N SER A 171 -5.79 -11.13 6.70
CA SER A 171 -5.55 -11.69 8.04
C SER A 171 -6.82 -11.70 8.90
N PHE A 172 -7.71 -10.71 8.72
CA PHE A 172 -9.00 -10.68 9.41
C PHE A 172 -9.99 -11.71 8.86
N LEU A 173 -10.02 -11.92 7.53
CA LEU A 173 -10.87 -12.93 6.88
C LEU A 173 -10.42 -14.38 7.13
N LEU A 174 -9.20 -14.58 7.64
CA LEU A 174 -8.68 -15.89 8.04
C LEU A 174 -9.04 -16.27 9.49
N ILE A 175 -9.69 -15.37 10.23
CA ILE A 175 -10.34 -15.70 11.51
C ILE A 175 -11.79 -16.06 11.14
N PRO A 176 -12.18 -17.35 11.18
CA PRO A 176 -13.57 -17.74 10.95
C PRO A 176 -14.51 -17.07 11.96
#